data_AF-A0A6N2I9V2-F1
#
_entry.id   AF-A0A6N2I9V2-F1
#
_cell.length_a   1.000
_cell.length_b   1.000
_cell.length_c   1.000
_cell.angle_alpha   90.00
_cell.angle_beta   90.00
_cell.angle_gamma   90.00
#
_symmetry.space_group_name_H-M   'P 1'
#
loop_
_entity.id
_entity.type
_entity.pdbx_description
1 polymer ?
#
loop_
_entity_poly.entity_id
_entity_poly.type
_entity_poly.pdbx_seq_one_letter_code
_entity_poly.pdbx_strand_id
1 'polypeptide(L)'
;MTACAMLLAGCGGSDAESSRPNGDSIEEHEEVQVGLSAAQIREAMPDGDMLPDGVGGISRPDTFEGQEAGEKCRTETGTACSGVVASGLHAYTTYPGEGDIFWTAFTFDTAENAQVAWKGMVTGKRKGDESDDLKELKVSVHADEVNAYCFPPAYDYSSGKDMKFHDAKVMMRIGGTVVLLVGYDMPDFKVIQELATGAADRVTKVAQGKNPDA
;
A
#
# COMPACT_ATOMS: atom_id res chain seq x y z
N MET A 1 71.15 7.72 -27.30
CA MET A 1 71.19 8.44 -26.01
C MET A 1 71.12 7.43 -24.87
N THR A 2 71.44 7.87 -23.67
CA THR A 2 71.50 7.17 -22.36
C THR A 2 70.49 6.03 -22.15
N ALA A 3 70.91 5.00 -21.41
CA ALA A 3 70.08 3.89 -20.93
C ALA A 3 69.92 3.92 -19.38
N CYS A 4 68.84 3.32 -18.88
CA CYS A 4 68.64 2.80 -17.50
C CYS A 4 67.42 1.84 -17.53
N ALA A 5 67.27 0.73 -16.79
CA ALA A 5 67.73 0.31 -15.44
C ALA A 5 66.94 0.98 -14.29
N MET A 6 66.54 0.32 -13.19
CA MET A 6 66.58 -1.11 -12.74
C MET A 6 65.52 -1.27 -11.60
N LEU A 7 65.18 -2.41 -10.98
CA LEU A 7 65.76 -3.77 -10.93
C LEU A 7 64.61 -4.84 -10.72
N LEU A 8 64.91 -5.94 -10.03
CA LEU A 8 64.08 -7.11 -9.66
C LEU A 8 63.61 -7.08 -8.19
N ALA A 9 62.47 -7.72 -7.87
CA ALA A 9 62.28 -8.66 -6.75
C ALA A 9 60.90 -9.38 -6.82
N GLY A 10 60.69 -10.62 -6.36
CA GLY A 10 61.70 -11.62 -5.96
C GLY A 10 61.39 -12.52 -4.76
N CYS A 11 60.24 -13.20 -4.67
CA CYS A 11 59.98 -14.38 -3.80
C CYS A 11 58.63 -15.06 -4.18
N GLY A 12 58.40 -16.38 -4.03
CA GLY A 12 59.36 -17.45 -3.75
C GLY A 12 58.84 -18.62 -2.88
N GLY A 13 58.23 -19.65 -3.50
CA GLY A 13 58.24 -21.03 -2.95
C GLY A 13 56.97 -21.58 -2.25
N SER A 14 56.48 -22.70 -2.82
CA SER A 14 55.92 -23.92 -2.18
C SER A 14 54.77 -23.89 -1.14
N ASP A 15 53.69 -24.58 -1.53
CA ASP A 15 52.91 -25.58 -0.80
C ASP A 15 52.73 -25.48 0.73
N ALA A 16 51.49 -25.19 1.14
CA ALA A 16 50.93 -25.65 2.42
C ALA A 16 49.41 -25.78 2.32
N GLU A 17 48.86 -26.94 2.70
CA GLU A 17 47.43 -27.07 2.98
C GLU A 17 47.05 -26.23 4.21
N SER A 18 46.00 -25.41 4.11
CA SER A 18 45.18 -25.08 5.27
C SER A 18 43.79 -24.60 4.86
N SER A 19 42.77 -25.33 5.33
CA SER A 19 41.37 -25.05 5.06
C SER A 19 40.96 -23.66 5.55
N ARG A 20 40.23 -22.91 4.72
CA ARG A 20 39.32 -21.85 5.18
C ARG A 20 37.93 -22.08 4.59
N PRO A 21 36.84 -21.74 5.32
CA PRO A 21 35.50 -22.19 4.96
C PRO A 21 34.93 -21.38 3.81
N ASN A 22 34.00 -21.99 3.06
CA ASN A 22 33.03 -21.23 2.27
C ASN A 22 32.11 -20.47 3.24
N GLY A 23 32.47 -19.22 3.54
CA GLY A 23 31.56 -18.24 4.12
C GLY A 23 30.66 -17.68 3.02
N ASP A 24 29.85 -18.55 2.42
CA ASP A 24 28.90 -18.17 1.37
C ASP A 24 27.70 -17.51 2.08
N SER A 25 27.76 -16.19 2.23
CA SER A 25 26.70 -15.40 2.83
C SER A 25 25.49 -15.40 1.90
N ILE A 26 24.61 -16.38 2.10
CA ILE A 26 23.25 -16.33 1.58
C ILE A 26 22.58 -15.14 2.26
N GLU A 27 22.62 -13.98 1.61
CA GLU A 27 21.62 -12.95 1.82
C GLU A 27 20.30 -13.59 1.40
N GLU A 28 19.46 -13.91 2.39
CA GLU A 28 18.08 -14.35 2.14
C GLU A 28 17.34 -13.17 1.51
N HIS A 29 17.40 -13.10 0.17
CA HIS A 29 16.57 -12.23 -0.64
C HIS A 29 15.12 -12.64 -0.40
N GLU A 30 14.50 -11.97 0.58
CA GLU A 30 13.10 -12.11 0.95
C GLU A 30 12.23 -11.88 -0.30
N GLU A 31 11.78 -12.98 -0.92
CA GLU A 31 11.02 -12.94 -2.17
C GLU A 31 9.66 -12.29 -1.91
N VAL A 32 9.60 -10.97 -2.15
CA VAL A 32 8.36 -10.20 -2.07
C VAL A 32 7.37 -10.77 -3.08
N GLN A 33 6.32 -11.43 -2.57
CA GLN A 33 5.32 -12.08 -3.41
C GLN A 33 4.56 -11.02 -4.20
N VAL A 34 4.65 -11.12 -5.53
CA VAL A 34 3.87 -10.32 -6.46
C VAL A 34 2.58 -11.10 -6.78
N GLY A 35 1.43 -10.44 -6.67
CA GLY A 35 0.11 -11.08 -6.77
C GLY A 35 -0.29 -11.81 -5.49
N LEU A 36 -0.94 -11.10 -4.57
CA LEU A 36 -1.54 -11.72 -3.37
C LEU A 36 -2.80 -12.53 -3.74
N SER A 37 -3.07 -13.61 -3.02
CA SER A 37 -4.35 -14.34 -3.11
C SER A 37 -5.49 -13.57 -2.43
N ALA A 38 -6.76 -13.93 -2.69
CA ALA A 38 -7.90 -13.37 -1.96
C ALA A 38 -7.94 -13.77 -0.47
N ALA A 39 -7.12 -14.73 -0.03
CA ALA A 39 -6.87 -14.99 1.39
C ALA A 39 -5.91 -13.95 1.97
N GLN A 40 -4.75 -13.76 1.34
CA GLN A 40 -3.73 -12.78 1.73
C GLN A 40 -4.25 -11.33 1.72
N ILE A 41 -5.09 -10.96 0.73
CA ILE A 41 -5.77 -9.66 0.74
C ILE A 41 -6.64 -9.48 2.00
N ARG A 42 -7.29 -10.55 2.49
CA ARG A 42 -8.11 -10.47 3.72
C ARG A 42 -7.25 -10.30 4.96
N GLU A 43 -6.12 -11.00 5.04
CA GLU A 43 -5.14 -10.85 6.13
C GLU A 43 -4.54 -9.44 6.16
N ALA A 44 -4.29 -8.85 4.98
CA ALA A 44 -3.72 -7.50 4.85
C ALA A 44 -4.69 -6.35 5.20
N MET A 45 -5.99 -6.61 5.36
CA MET A 45 -6.95 -5.61 5.82
C MET A 45 -6.74 -5.34 7.32
N PRO A 46 -6.72 -4.08 7.79
CA PRO A 46 -6.77 -3.78 9.23
C PRO A 46 -8.09 -4.25 9.86
N ASP A 47 -8.02 -4.91 11.01
CA ASP A 47 -9.18 -5.29 11.82
C ASP A 47 -8.87 -5.32 13.33
N GLY A 48 -9.88 -5.56 14.16
CA GLY A 48 -9.74 -5.72 15.62
C GLY A 48 -8.97 -4.57 16.30
N ASP A 49 -8.02 -4.94 17.16
CA ASP A 49 -7.17 -4.02 17.93
C ASP A 49 -6.12 -3.28 17.05
N MET A 50 -6.07 -3.56 15.74
CA MET A 50 -5.16 -2.92 14.77
C MET A 50 -5.83 -1.74 14.02
N LEU A 51 -7.08 -1.42 14.36
CA LEU A 51 -7.80 -0.24 13.86
C LEU A 51 -7.42 1.02 14.67
N PRO A 52 -7.43 2.22 14.05
CA PRO A 52 -7.22 3.48 14.79
C PRO A 52 -8.28 3.72 15.86
N ASP A 53 -7.93 4.49 16.91
CA ASP A 53 -8.86 4.88 17.97
C ASP A 53 -10.16 5.46 17.40
N GLY A 54 -11.30 4.87 17.78
CA GLY A 54 -12.62 5.27 17.31
C GLY A 54 -13.09 4.63 16.00
N VAL A 55 -12.29 3.77 15.37
CA VAL A 55 -12.69 3.02 14.16
C VAL A 55 -13.21 1.62 14.53
N GLY A 56 -14.26 1.15 13.85
CA GLY A 56 -14.75 -0.22 13.99
C GLY A 56 -15.25 -0.81 12.68
N GLY A 57 -14.93 -2.08 12.39
CA GLY A 57 -15.41 -2.78 11.19
C GLY A 57 -16.93 -2.98 11.22
N ILE A 58 -17.63 -2.63 10.13
CA ILE A 58 -19.10 -2.77 10.01
C ILE A 58 -19.54 -3.97 9.16
N SER A 59 -18.63 -4.54 8.38
CA SER A 59 -18.89 -5.69 7.50
C SER A 59 -17.93 -6.84 7.78
N ARG A 60 -18.23 -8.04 7.26
CA ARG A 60 -17.16 -9.03 7.04
C ARG A 60 -16.33 -8.56 5.84
N PRO A 61 -14.99 -8.68 5.85
CA PRO A 61 -14.19 -8.32 4.69
C PRO A 61 -14.40 -9.28 3.51
N ASP A 62 -14.88 -8.74 2.39
CA ASP A 62 -15.13 -9.48 1.16
C ASP A 62 -13.88 -9.49 0.27
N THR A 63 -13.60 -10.63 -0.36
CA THR A 63 -12.48 -10.77 -1.31
C THR A 63 -12.88 -11.63 -2.50
N PHE A 64 -12.30 -11.32 -3.65
CA PHE A 64 -12.75 -11.77 -4.97
C PHE A 64 -11.56 -12.14 -5.85
N GLU A 65 -11.74 -13.05 -6.79
CA GLU A 65 -10.71 -13.51 -7.73
C GLU A 65 -11.24 -13.57 -9.17
N GLY A 66 -10.35 -13.69 -10.15
CA GLY A 66 -10.71 -13.91 -11.55
C GLY A 66 -11.57 -12.78 -12.15
N GLN A 67 -12.69 -13.14 -12.80
CA GLN A 67 -13.52 -12.17 -13.53
C GLN A 67 -14.06 -11.06 -12.62
N GLU A 68 -14.54 -11.38 -11.42
CA GLU A 68 -15.13 -10.39 -10.50
C GLU A 68 -14.07 -9.43 -9.95
N ALA A 69 -12.87 -9.92 -9.63
CA ALA A 69 -11.74 -9.05 -9.29
C ALA A 69 -11.41 -8.09 -10.43
N GLY A 70 -11.40 -8.59 -11.67
CA GLY A 70 -11.25 -7.79 -12.88
C GLY A 70 -12.34 -6.74 -13.06
N GLU A 71 -13.61 -7.06 -12.82
CA GLU A 71 -14.72 -6.11 -12.98
C GLU A 71 -14.69 -4.97 -11.95
N LYS A 72 -14.41 -5.28 -10.68
CA LYS A 72 -14.23 -4.25 -9.64
C LYS A 72 -13.02 -3.38 -9.94
N CYS A 73 -11.90 -3.99 -10.35
CA CYS A 73 -10.69 -3.26 -10.72
C CYS A 73 -10.92 -2.31 -11.90
N ARG A 74 -11.60 -2.75 -12.97
CA ARG A 74 -11.91 -1.89 -14.12
C ARG A 74 -12.83 -0.73 -13.75
N THR A 75 -13.81 -0.97 -12.87
CA THR A 75 -14.70 0.06 -12.34
C THR A 75 -13.95 1.13 -11.53
N GLU A 76 -13.08 0.72 -10.62
CA GLU A 76 -12.37 1.64 -9.72
C GLU A 76 -11.18 2.36 -10.36
N THR A 77 -10.49 1.72 -11.31
CA THR A 77 -9.26 2.24 -11.93
C THR A 77 -9.49 2.89 -13.29
N GLY A 78 -10.59 2.58 -13.98
CA GLY A 78 -10.82 2.97 -15.38
C GLY A 78 -9.85 2.35 -16.40
N THR A 79 -9.04 1.36 -15.99
CA THR A 79 -8.06 0.68 -16.85
C THR A 79 -8.59 -0.64 -17.41
N ALA A 80 -7.76 -1.41 -18.11
CA ALA A 80 -8.06 -2.80 -18.50
C ALA A 80 -7.90 -3.81 -17.35
N CYS A 81 -7.12 -3.48 -16.31
CA CYS A 81 -6.69 -4.38 -15.25
C CYS A 81 -6.05 -5.70 -15.73
N SER A 82 -5.14 -5.60 -16.70
CA SER A 82 -4.23 -6.69 -17.06
C SER A 82 -3.51 -7.22 -15.82
N GLY A 83 -3.39 -8.54 -15.69
CA GLY A 83 -2.61 -9.17 -14.61
C GLY A 83 -3.20 -9.09 -13.21
N VAL A 84 -4.44 -8.59 -13.02
CA VAL A 84 -5.08 -8.59 -11.70
C VAL A 84 -5.37 -10.03 -11.24
N VAL A 85 -4.92 -10.36 -10.03
CA VAL A 85 -5.03 -11.70 -9.42
C VAL A 85 -6.27 -11.76 -8.55
N ALA A 86 -6.37 -10.82 -7.60
CA ALA A 86 -7.43 -10.75 -6.61
C ALA A 86 -7.79 -9.30 -6.26
N SER A 87 -8.95 -9.12 -5.63
CA SER A 87 -9.36 -7.85 -5.03
C SER A 87 -10.04 -8.05 -3.68
N GLY A 88 -10.16 -6.97 -2.92
CA GLY A 88 -10.86 -6.99 -1.64
C GLY A 88 -11.54 -5.67 -1.31
N LEU A 89 -12.60 -5.76 -0.52
CA LEU A 89 -13.39 -4.65 0.00
C LEU A 89 -13.68 -4.87 1.48
N HIS A 90 -13.40 -3.87 2.31
CA HIS A 90 -13.84 -3.81 3.69
C HIS A 90 -14.35 -2.39 4.01
N ALA A 91 -15.21 -2.28 5.02
CA ALA A 91 -15.82 -1.03 5.43
C ALA A 91 -15.79 -0.92 6.96
N TYR A 92 -15.50 0.28 7.43
CA TYR A 92 -15.43 0.66 8.84
C TYR A 92 -16.30 1.88 9.09
N THR A 93 -16.81 2.01 10.31
CA THR A 93 -17.45 3.25 10.80
C THR A 93 -16.52 3.97 11.77
N THR A 94 -16.78 5.25 12.01
CA THR A 94 -15.96 6.15 12.82
C THR A 94 -16.75 6.79 13.95
N TYR A 95 -16.11 6.87 15.13
CA TYR A 95 -16.66 7.46 16.35
C TYR A 95 -15.68 8.52 16.92
N PRO A 96 -16.17 9.64 17.47
CA PRO A 96 -17.58 10.05 17.56
C PRO A 96 -18.11 10.59 16.22
N GLY A 97 -19.15 9.94 15.69
CA GLY A 97 -19.72 10.21 14.38
C GLY A 97 -20.60 9.02 13.95
N GLU A 98 -21.01 9.04 12.69
CA GLU A 98 -21.57 7.88 11.96
C GLU A 98 -20.92 7.79 10.55
N GLY A 99 -19.70 8.33 10.39
CA GLY A 99 -18.99 8.41 9.10
C GLY A 99 -18.31 7.10 8.72
N ASP A 100 -18.33 6.76 7.44
CA ASP A 100 -17.83 5.51 6.87
C ASP A 100 -16.44 5.64 6.22
N ILE A 101 -15.63 4.60 6.31
CA ILE A 101 -14.38 4.45 5.55
C ILE A 101 -14.39 3.12 4.79
N PHE A 102 -14.21 3.19 3.48
CA PHE A 102 -14.09 2.04 2.58
C PHE A 102 -12.63 1.79 2.23
N TRP A 103 -12.13 0.59 2.53
CA TRP A 103 -10.84 0.07 2.07
C TRP A 103 -11.10 -0.84 0.87
N THR A 104 -10.47 -0.54 -0.25
CA THR A 104 -10.50 -1.37 -1.46
C THR A 104 -9.08 -1.66 -1.91
N ALA A 105 -8.77 -2.89 -2.28
CA ALA A 105 -7.47 -3.23 -2.85
C ALA A 105 -7.57 -4.12 -4.09
N PHE A 106 -6.57 -3.97 -4.96
CA PHE A 106 -6.36 -4.76 -6.17
C PHE A 106 -4.89 -5.20 -6.19
N THR A 107 -4.63 -6.48 -6.39
CA THR A 107 -3.26 -7.00 -6.48
C THR A 107 -3.02 -7.64 -7.84
N PHE A 108 -1.80 -7.51 -8.34
CA PHE A 108 -1.42 -7.79 -9.72
C PHE A 108 -0.19 -8.68 -9.77
N ASP A 109 -0.05 -9.45 -10.85
CA ASP A 109 1.09 -10.32 -11.18
C ASP A 109 2.44 -9.58 -11.33
N THR A 110 2.41 -8.27 -11.53
CA THR A 110 3.58 -7.40 -11.76
C THR A 110 3.37 -6.02 -11.13
N ALA A 111 4.45 -5.38 -10.69
CA ALA A 111 4.42 -4.01 -10.17
C ALA A 111 4.06 -2.99 -11.26
N GLU A 112 4.40 -3.30 -12.52
CA GLU A 112 4.08 -2.53 -13.72
C GLU A 112 2.56 -2.50 -13.99
N ASN A 113 1.88 -3.64 -13.92
CA ASN A 113 0.42 -3.70 -14.05
C ASN A 113 -0.27 -2.94 -12.90
N ALA A 114 0.23 -3.10 -11.66
CA ALA A 114 -0.22 -2.32 -10.51
C ALA A 114 0.00 -0.80 -10.71
N GLN A 115 1.10 -0.38 -11.31
CA GLN A 115 1.36 1.04 -11.59
C GLN A 115 0.42 1.60 -12.65
N VAL A 116 0.10 0.86 -13.71
CA VAL A 116 -0.90 1.29 -14.69
C VAL A 116 -2.27 1.46 -14.03
N ALA A 117 -2.68 0.50 -13.20
CA ALA A 117 -3.93 0.57 -12.45
C ALA A 117 -3.99 1.74 -11.46
N TRP A 118 -2.92 1.98 -10.69
CA TRP A 118 -2.83 3.11 -9.75
C TRP A 118 -2.90 4.47 -10.48
N LYS A 119 -2.17 4.64 -11.59
CA LYS A 119 -2.20 5.87 -12.40
C LYS A 119 -3.58 6.14 -13.00
N GLY A 120 -4.26 5.09 -13.47
CA GLY A 120 -5.66 5.16 -13.91
C GLY A 120 -6.60 5.60 -12.78
N MET A 121 -6.52 4.94 -11.63
CA MET A 121 -7.32 5.22 -10.45
C MET A 121 -7.15 6.66 -9.94
N VAL A 122 -5.90 7.13 -9.76
CA VAL A 122 -5.62 8.51 -9.34
C VAL A 122 -6.21 9.52 -10.32
N THR A 123 -6.05 9.29 -11.63
CA THR A 123 -6.62 10.16 -12.67
C THR A 123 -8.16 10.14 -12.64
N GLY A 124 -8.76 8.96 -12.53
CA GLY A 124 -10.20 8.76 -12.52
C GLY A 124 -10.89 9.37 -11.30
N LYS A 125 -10.34 9.16 -10.10
CA LYS A 125 -10.87 9.73 -8.85
C LYS A 125 -10.70 11.25 -8.80
N ARG A 126 -9.52 11.79 -9.16
CA ARG A 126 -9.28 13.24 -9.26
C ARG A 126 -10.22 13.94 -10.25
N LYS A 127 -10.58 13.29 -11.36
CA LYS A 127 -11.52 13.81 -12.35
C LYS A 127 -12.99 13.64 -11.93
N GLY A 128 -13.33 12.57 -11.22
CA GLY A 128 -14.67 12.38 -10.66
C GLY A 128 -14.99 13.41 -9.56
N ASP A 129 -13.97 13.84 -8.84
CA ASP A 129 -14.04 14.78 -7.71
C ASP A 129 -13.56 16.21 -8.08
N GLU A 130 -13.58 16.58 -9.38
CA GLU A 130 -12.98 17.82 -9.87
C GLU A 130 -13.67 19.07 -9.28
N SER A 131 -12.93 19.80 -8.42
CA SER A 131 -13.41 20.96 -7.67
C SER A 131 -12.25 21.89 -7.29
N ASP A 132 -12.48 23.21 -7.38
CA ASP A 132 -11.51 24.24 -6.97
C ASP A 132 -11.15 24.18 -5.47
N ASP A 133 -12.01 23.54 -4.66
CA ASP A 133 -11.86 23.43 -3.21
C ASP A 133 -11.02 22.22 -2.75
N LEU A 134 -10.66 21.33 -3.68
CA LEU A 134 -9.97 20.07 -3.43
C LEU A 134 -8.51 20.30 -3.01
N LYS A 135 -8.13 19.81 -1.83
CA LYS A 135 -6.81 20.08 -1.22
C LYS A 135 -5.97 18.81 -1.13
N GLU A 136 -4.65 18.95 -1.29
CA GLU A 136 -3.70 17.85 -1.04
C GLU A 136 -3.72 17.48 0.45
N LEU A 137 -4.00 16.21 0.75
CA LEU A 137 -3.90 15.67 2.10
C LEU A 137 -2.52 15.03 2.25
N LYS A 138 -1.73 15.51 3.22
CA LYS A 138 -0.42 14.91 3.48
C LYS A 138 -0.59 13.57 4.17
N VAL A 139 -0.04 12.52 3.59
CA VAL A 139 -0.04 11.15 4.11
C VAL A 139 1.40 10.64 4.05
N SER A 140 1.90 10.08 5.15
CA SER A 140 3.29 9.62 5.30
C SER A 140 3.29 8.14 5.64
N VAL A 141 3.47 7.30 4.62
CA VAL A 141 3.29 5.84 4.67
C VAL A 141 4.39 5.13 3.89
N HIS A 142 4.65 3.86 4.21
CA HIS A 142 5.62 3.03 3.50
C HIS A 142 4.98 2.43 2.23
N ALA A 143 4.96 3.22 1.16
CA ALA A 143 4.44 2.85 -0.16
C ALA A 143 5.29 3.47 -1.28
N ASP A 144 5.31 2.85 -2.46
CA ASP A 144 6.13 3.27 -3.61
C ASP A 144 5.59 4.56 -4.26
N GLU A 145 4.27 4.65 -4.36
CA GLU A 145 3.53 5.78 -4.96
C GLU A 145 2.30 6.08 -4.09
N VAL A 146 2.12 7.36 -3.73
CA VAL A 146 1.01 7.84 -2.89
C VAL A 146 0.36 9.05 -3.54
N ASN A 147 -0.98 9.09 -3.58
CA ASN A 147 -1.74 10.30 -3.83
C ASN A 147 -2.85 10.41 -2.80
N ALA A 148 -3.03 11.58 -2.20
CA ALA A 148 -4.08 11.80 -1.23
C ALA A 148 -4.66 13.21 -1.34
N TYR A 149 -5.94 13.33 -1.01
CA TYR A 149 -6.65 14.61 -0.99
C TYR A 149 -7.86 14.60 -0.07
N CYS A 150 -8.32 15.80 0.25
CA CYS A 150 -9.53 16.04 1.02
C CYS A 150 -10.34 17.19 0.47
N PHE A 151 -11.61 17.22 0.86
CA PHE A 151 -12.51 18.36 0.68
C PHE A 151 -12.41 19.32 1.87
N PRO A 152 -12.92 20.57 1.77
CA PRO A 152 -13.11 21.42 2.94
C PRO A 152 -14.05 20.72 3.94
N PRO A 153 -13.79 20.78 5.26
CA PRO A 153 -14.68 20.13 6.23
C PRO A 153 -16.11 20.68 6.15
N ALA A 154 -17.08 19.78 6.02
CA ALA A 154 -18.50 20.08 6.08
C ALA A 154 -18.95 20.29 7.54
N TYR A 155 -20.13 20.89 7.73
CA TYR A 155 -20.68 21.20 9.04
C TYR A 155 -22.15 20.78 9.09
N ASP A 156 -22.53 19.88 10.00
CA ASP A 156 -23.95 19.62 10.26
C ASP A 156 -24.49 20.61 11.29
N TYR A 157 -25.23 21.60 10.81
CA TYR A 157 -25.98 22.52 11.68
C TYR A 157 -27.36 21.96 12.09
N SER A 158 -27.82 20.82 11.56
CA SER A 158 -29.17 20.28 11.80
C SER A 158 -29.29 19.53 13.12
N SER A 159 -28.23 18.85 13.59
CA SER A 159 -28.16 18.25 14.93
C SER A 159 -27.98 19.26 16.07
N GLY A 160 -27.81 20.55 15.76
CA GLY A 160 -27.65 21.64 16.74
C GLY A 160 -26.29 21.63 17.45
N LYS A 161 -25.28 20.95 16.91
CA LYS A 161 -23.90 20.89 17.40
C LYS A 161 -22.95 21.50 16.36
N ASP A 162 -21.82 22.07 16.77
CA ASP A 162 -20.73 22.43 15.84
C ASP A 162 -19.88 21.19 15.53
N MET A 163 -20.47 20.23 14.78
CA MET A 163 -19.77 19.02 14.33
C MET A 163 -19.21 19.21 12.92
N LYS A 164 -17.96 18.78 12.73
CA LYS A 164 -17.19 18.97 11.50
C LYS A 164 -16.88 17.61 10.89
N PHE A 165 -17.18 17.49 9.60
CA PHE A 165 -17.20 16.25 8.87
C PHE A 165 -16.16 16.30 7.76
N HIS A 166 -15.34 15.25 7.67
CA HIS A 166 -14.09 15.26 6.91
C HIS A 166 -14.09 14.19 5.83
N ASP A 167 -14.21 14.61 4.58
CA ASP A 167 -14.15 13.72 3.42
C ASP A 167 -12.73 13.70 2.83
N ALA A 168 -12.18 12.51 2.62
CA ALA A 168 -10.84 12.33 2.07
C ALA A 168 -10.65 11.00 1.32
N LYS A 169 -9.69 10.98 0.41
CA LYS A 169 -9.29 9.80 -0.37
C LYS A 169 -7.78 9.65 -0.33
N VAL A 170 -7.32 8.41 -0.11
CA VAL A 170 -5.89 8.03 -0.08
C VAL A 170 -5.68 6.86 -1.02
N MET A 171 -4.72 6.97 -1.93
CA MET A 171 -4.45 6.01 -3.00
C MET A 171 -2.97 5.63 -2.97
N MET A 172 -2.67 4.36 -2.71
CA MET A 172 -1.31 3.86 -2.50
C MET A 172 -1.00 2.75 -3.50
N ARG A 173 0.27 2.63 -3.91
CA ARG A 173 0.82 1.43 -4.54
C ARG A 173 2.00 0.91 -3.73
N ILE A 174 1.97 -0.39 -3.43
CA ILE A 174 2.92 -1.11 -2.59
C ILE A 174 3.31 -2.36 -3.38
N GLY A 175 4.43 -2.31 -4.11
CA GLY A 175 4.82 -3.34 -5.06
C GLY A 175 3.74 -3.62 -6.11
N GLY A 176 3.29 -4.88 -6.16
CA GLY A 176 2.19 -5.36 -7.01
C GLY A 176 0.77 -5.08 -6.48
N THR A 177 0.60 -4.36 -5.37
CA THR A 177 -0.73 -4.10 -4.78
C THR A 177 -1.08 -2.61 -4.81
N VAL A 178 -2.32 -2.31 -5.18
CA VAL A 178 -2.93 -0.98 -5.21
C VAL A 178 -4.00 -0.93 -4.12
N VAL A 179 -3.98 0.11 -3.27
CA VAL A 179 -4.96 0.33 -2.19
C VAL A 179 -5.63 1.68 -2.38
N LEU A 180 -6.94 1.72 -2.16
CA LEU A 180 -7.78 2.91 -2.09
C LEU A 180 -8.48 2.93 -0.72
N LEU A 181 -8.30 4.02 0.02
CA LEU A 181 -9.18 4.43 1.11
C LEU A 181 -10.09 5.55 0.61
N VAL A 182 -11.38 5.44 0.91
CA VAL A 182 -12.36 6.53 0.79
C VAL A 182 -13.03 6.71 2.13
N GLY A 183 -12.82 7.85 2.78
CA GLY A 183 -13.49 8.23 4.02
C GLY A 183 -14.50 9.34 3.78
N TYR A 184 -15.69 9.18 4.35
CA TYR A 184 -16.80 10.13 4.34
C TYR A 184 -17.20 10.47 5.78
N ASP A 185 -17.62 11.71 6.02
CA ASP A 185 -18.19 12.16 7.29
C ASP A 185 -17.33 11.85 8.54
N MET A 186 -16.00 11.78 8.38
CA MET A 186 -15.08 11.41 9.46
C MET A 186 -14.93 12.55 10.50
N PRO A 187 -14.65 12.23 11.78
CA PRO A 187 -14.46 13.24 12.82
C PRO A 187 -13.23 14.13 12.57
N ASP A 188 -12.18 13.59 11.94
CA ASP A 188 -11.00 14.33 11.45
C ASP A 188 -10.25 13.53 10.35
N PHE A 189 -9.18 14.12 9.80
CA PHE A 189 -8.32 13.44 8.81
C PHE A 189 -7.27 12.48 9.40
N LYS A 190 -7.04 12.50 10.73
CA LYS A 190 -6.06 11.60 11.39
C LYS A 190 -6.50 10.15 11.26
N VAL A 191 -7.81 9.89 11.35
CA VAL A 191 -8.40 8.56 11.21
C VAL A 191 -7.97 7.86 9.91
N ILE A 192 -8.17 8.50 8.74
CA ILE A 192 -7.77 7.93 7.44
C ILE A 192 -6.25 7.91 7.24
N GLN A 193 -5.51 8.83 7.86
CA GLN A 193 -4.05 8.86 7.83
C GLN A 193 -3.45 7.65 8.58
N GLU A 194 -3.95 7.34 9.77
CA GLU A 194 -3.48 6.18 10.56
C GLU A 194 -3.94 4.85 9.94
N LEU A 195 -5.16 4.78 9.40
CA LEU A 195 -5.62 3.62 8.64
C LEU A 195 -4.79 3.40 7.36
N ALA A 196 -4.30 4.46 6.71
CA ALA A 196 -3.40 4.35 5.56
C ALA A 196 -2.05 3.74 5.96
N THR A 197 -1.47 4.16 7.09
CA THR A 197 -0.24 3.56 7.63
C THR A 197 -0.44 2.09 7.96
N GLY A 198 -1.48 1.75 8.74
CA GLY A 198 -1.78 0.36 9.10
C GLY A 198 -2.04 -0.52 7.87
N ALA A 199 -2.76 -0.03 6.87
CA ALA A 199 -2.97 -0.74 5.61
C ALA A 199 -1.66 -0.95 4.82
N ALA A 200 -0.77 0.04 4.78
CA ALA A 200 0.51 -0.07 4.07
C ALA A 200 1.45 -1.09 4.73
N ASP A 201 1.57 -1.04 6.06
CA ASP A 201 2.41 -1.94 6.83
C ASP A 201 1.88 -3.39 6.78
N ARG A 202 0.56 -3.61 6.87
CA ARG A 202 -0.05 -4.95 6.75
C ARG A 202 0.11 -5.55 5.35
N VAL A 203 -0.14 -4.79 4.29
CA VAL A 203 0.11 -5.24 2.91
C VAL A 203 1.59 -5.59 2.71
N THR A 204 2.51 -4.81 3.28
CA THR A 204 3.95 -5.07 3.21
C THR A 204 4.34 -6.35 3.95
N LYS A 205 3.87 -6.57 5.19
CA LYS A 205 4.10 -7.81 5.95
C LYS A 205 3.58 -9.03 5.17
N VAL A 206 2.35 -8.98 4.66
CA VAL A 206 1.73 -10.10 3.93
C VAL A 206 2.45 -10.40 2.61
N ALA A 207 2.92 -9.38 1.88
CA ALA A 207 3.73 -9.57 0.68
C ALA A 207 5.13 -10.15 0.97
N GLN A 208 5.62 -10.03 2.21
CA GLN A 208 6.84 -10.71 2.69
C GLN A 208 6.54 -12.10 3.30
N GLY A 209 5.32 -12.62 3.18
CA GLY A 209 4.90 -13.90 3.79
C GLY A 209 4.82 -13.87 5.33
N LYS A 210 4.86 -12.69 5.95
CA LYS A 210 4.81 -12.50 7.41
C LYS A 210 3.36 -12.36 7.88
N ASN A 211 3.07 -12.89 9.06
CA ASN A 211 1.81 -12.63 9.75
C ASN A 211 1.66 -11.11 9.99
N PRO A 212 0.59 -10.44 9.51
CA PRO A 212 0.39 -9.02 9.74
C PRO A 212 0.18 -8.67 11.23
N ASP A 213 -0.31 -9.63 12.03
CA ASP A 213 -0.66 -9.49 13.46
C ASP A 213 0.48 -9.85 14.43
N ALA A 214 1.70 -10.08 13.91
CA ALA A 214 2.91 -10.39 14.69
C ALA A 214 3.88 -9.22 14.83
#